data_AF-A0A098PZL7-F1
#
_entry.id   AF-A0A098PZL7-F1
#
_cell.length_a   1.000
_cell.length_b   1.000
_cell.length_c   1.000
_cell.angle_alpha   90.00
_cell.angle_beta   90.00
_cell.angle_gamma   90.00
#
_symmetry.space_group_name_H-M   'P 1'
#
loop_
_entity.id
_entity.type
_entity.pdbx_description
1 polymer ?
#
loop_
_entity_poly.entity_id
_entity_poly.type
_entity_poly.pdbx_seq_one_letter_code
_entity_poly.pdbx_strand_id
1 'polypeptide(L)'
;MLCRVHTQGEQDQMMAFPEVILPLAAREFGGDEVVTLLSLQEQLLTEYSWRLTLSDLGLICVCPLLLVRTPEEVAAELERGQVVARVVLEALATQVDTKTEVAS
;
A
#
# COMPACT_ATOMS: atom_id res chain seq x y z
N MET A 1 -6.42 -1.37 9.49
CA MET A 1 -5.70 -0.48 8.56
C MET A 1 -6.24 0.91 8.71
N LEU A 2 -5.40 1.94 8.55
CA LEU A 2 -5.83 3.34 8.56
C LEU A 2 -5.91 3.84 7.11
N CYS A 3 -6.72 4.87 6.86
CA CYS A 3 -6.78 5.53 5.56
C CYS A 3 -6.64 7.04 5.72
N ARG A 4 -5.88 7.65 4.80
CA ARG A 4 -5.77 9.10 4.64
C ARG A 4 -6.14 9.46 3.21
N VAL A 5 -6.96 10.50 3.02
CA VAL A 5 -7.23 11.04 1.68
C VAL A 5 -6.34 12.26 1.48
N HIS A 6 -5.53 12.21 0.44
CA HIS A 6 -4.70 13.33 0.00
C HIS A 6 -5.47 14.12 -1.04
N THR A 7 -5.42 15.45 -0.95
CA THR A 7 -6.04 16.35 -1.93
C THR A 7 -4.96 17.23 -2.56
N GLN A 8 -5.06 17.45 -3.86
CA GLN A 8 -4.18 18.31 -4.63
C GLN A 8 -5.04 19.26 -5.47
N GLY A 9 -4.90 20.56 -5.26
CA GLY A 9 -5.53 21.56 -6.11
C GLY A 9 -4.63 21.88 -7.30
N GLU A 10 -5.12 21.63 -8.52
CA GLU A 10 -4.43 22.03 -9.75
C GLU A 10 -5.44 22.70 -10.70
N GLN A 11 -5.15 23.92 -11.15
CA GLN A 11 -5.93 24.66 -12.16
C GLN A 11 -7.47 24.62 -11.96
N ASP A 12 -7.93 24.94 -10.74
CA ASP A 12 -9.36 25.00 -10.37
C ASP A 12 -10.08 23.65 -10.33
N GLN A 13 -9.34 22.53 -10.41
CA GLN A 13 -9.86 21.18 -10.17
C GLN A 13 -9.22 20.58 -8.91
N MET A 14 -10.07 20.05 -8.03
CA MET A 14 -9.62 19.28 -6.88
C MET A 14 -9.39 17.84 -7.32
N MET A 15 -8.14 17.39 -7.21
CA MET A 15 -7.78 16.00 -7.35
C MET A 15 -7.54 15.37 -5.99
N ALA A 16 -7.76 14.08 -5.87
CA ALA A 16 -7.54 13.36 -4.63
C ALA A 16 -7.09 11.92 -4.88
N PHE A 17 -6.48 11.33 -3.86
CA PHE A 17 -6.18 9.90 -3.83
C PHE A 17 -6.18 9.35 -2.40
N PRO A 18 -6.61 8.09 -2.19
CA PRO A 18 -6.49 7.42 -0.91
C PRO A 18 -5.08 6.85 -0.70
N GLU A 19 -4.57 6.99 0.51
CA GLU A 19 -3.43 6.26 1.04
C GLU A 19 -3.93 5.29 2.12
N VAL A 20 -3.68 3.99 1.92
CA VAL A 20 -4.02 2.96 2.91
C VAL A 20 -2.76 2.58 3.66
N ILE A 21 -2.75 2.85 4.96
CA ILE A 21 -1.61 2.66 5.85
C ILE A 21 -1.73 1.28 6.51
N LEU A 22 -0.71 0.45 6.28
CA LEU A 22 -0.58 -0.88 6.86
C LEU A 22 -0.03 -0.78 8.28
N PRO A 23 -0.45 -1.66 9.21
CA PRO A 23 0.09 -1.72 10.56
C PRO A 23 1.47 -2.40 10.60
N LEU A 24 2.39 -1.99 9.72
CA LEU A 24 3.72 -2.56 9.53
C LEU A 24 4.75 -1.44 9.47
N ALA A 25 5.72 -1.43 10.38
CA ALA A 25 6.76 -0.41 10.37
C ALA A 25 7.89 -0.81 9.41
N ALA A 26 8.28 0.09 8.51
CA ALA A 26 9.25 -0.23 7.46
C ALA A 26 10.61 -0.67 8.01
N ARG A 27 10.97 -0.19 9.21
CA ARG A 27 12.20 -0.58 9.92
C ARG A 27 12.24 -2.05 10.35
N GLU A 28 11.10 -2.74 10.35
CA GLU A 28 11.00 -4.16 10.70
C GLU A 28 11.41 -5.06 9.52
N PHE A 29 11.55 -4.49 8.32
CA PHE A 29 11.94 -5.19 7.10
C PHE A 29 13.43 -4.98 6.81
N GLY A 30 14.15 -6.08 6.61
CA GLY A 30 15.56 -6.12 6.23
C GLY A 30 15.84 -7.42 5.48
N GLY A 31 17.07 -7.64 5.00
CA GLY A 31 17.46 -8.92 4.40
C GLY A 31 16.52 -9.43 3.30
N ASP A 32 16.10 -10.69 3.40
CA ASP A 32 15.24 -11.36 2.42
C ASP A 32 13.84 -10.75 2.33
N GLU A 33 13.34 -10.17 3.43
CA GLU A 33 12.06 -9.48 3.44
C GLU A 33 12.03 -8.26 2.50
N VAL A 34 13.19 -7.65 2.23
CA VAL A 34 13.33 -6.56 1.24
C VAL A 34 13.10 -7.08 -0.17
N VAL A 35 13.58 -8.29 -0.50
CA VAL A 35 13.37 -8.89 -1.82
C VAL A 35 11.88 -9.08 -2.09
N THR A 36 11.15 -9.58 -1.10
CA THR A 36 9.70 -9.77 -1.24
C THR A 36 8.95 -8.45 -1.33
N LEU A 37 9.37 -7.41 -0.58
CA LEU A 37 8.80 -6.07 -0.76
C LEU A 37 9.02 -5.54 -2.19
N LEU A 38 10.18 -5.80 -2.79
CA LEU A 38 10.46 -5.40 -4.18
C LEU A 38 9.59 -6.19 -5.18
N SER A 39 9.42 -7.49 -4.99
CA SER A 39 8.52 -8.30 -5.83
C SER A 39 7.06 -7.86 -5.70
N LEU A 40 6.61 -7.55 -4.48
CA LEU A 40 5.27 -6.99 -4.25
C LEU A 40 5.12 -5.61 -4.90
N GLN A 41 6.13 -4.77 -4.83
CA GLN A 41 6.14 -3.47 -5.51
C GLN A 41 5.97 -3.63 -7.02
N GLU A 42 6.66 -4.58 -7.65
CA GLU A 42 6.52 -4.88 -9.09
C GLU A 42 5.10 -5.34 -9.44
N GLN A 43 4.54 -6.28 -8.67
CA GLN A 43 3.19 -6.76 -8.88
C GLN A 43 2.15 -5.64 -8.73
N LEU A 44 2.28 -4.79 -7.71
CA LEU A 44 1.38 -3.67 -7.48
C LEU A 44 1.38 -2.66 -8.62
N LEU A 45 2.57 -2.35 -9.16
CA LEU A 45 2.71 -1.42 -10.28
C LEU A 45 2.08 -1.97 -11.56
N THR A 46 2.22 -3.27 -11.79
CA THR A 46 1.81 -3.92 -13.06
C THR A 46 0.36 -4.36 -13.06
N GLU A 47 -0.12 -4.97 -11.99
CA GLU A 47 -1.46 -5.57 -11.93
C GLU A 47 -2.51 -4.62 -11.34
N TYR A 48 -2.12 -3.80 -10.36
CA TYR A 48 -3.07 -2.98 -9.62
C TYR A 48 -3.02 -1.52 -10.04
N SER A 49 -1.91 -1.03 -10.61
CA SER A 49 -1.59 0.40 -10.76
C SER A 49 -1.47 1.12 -9.41
N TRP A 50 -0.87 0.43 -8.43
CA TRP A 50 -0.64 0.90 -7.06
C TRP A 50 0.85 0.78 -6.73
N ARG A 51 1.30 1.43 -5.65
CA ARG A 51 2.68 1.39 -5.19
C ARG A 51 2.77 1.30 -3.67
N LEU A 52 3.82 0.65 -3.17
CA LEU A 52 4.23 0.76 -1.78
C LEU A 52 4.93 2.09 -1.53
N THR A 53 4.67 2.69 -0.39
CA THR A 53 5.24 3.96 0.05
C THR A 53 5.45 3.95 1.57
N LEU A 54 6.04 5.03 2.09
CA LEU A 54 6.15 5.27 3.52
C LEU A 54 5.26 6.44 3.93
N SER A 55 4.45 6.22 4.96
CA SER A 55 3.79 7.32 5.67
C SER A 55 4.81 8.19 6.40
N ASP A 56 4.36 9.36 6.81
CA ASP A 56 5.04 10.26 7.75
C ASP A 56 5.38 9.62 9.11
N LEU A 57 4.70 8.52 9.47
CA LEU A 57 4.95 7.74 10.68
C LEU A 57 5.94 6.58 10.46
N GLY A 58 6.48 6.41 9.25
CA GLY A 58 7.39 5.31 8.90
C GLY A 58 6.71 3.95 8.75
N LEU A 59 5.38 3.94 8.58
CA LEU A 59 4.60 2.74 8.29
C LEU A 59 4.49 2.53 6.78
N ILE A 60 4.47 1.26 6.35
CA ILE A 60 4.23 0.88 4.96
C ILE A 60 2.82 1.30 4.56
N CYS A 61 2.70 1.88 3.36
CA CYS A 61 1.44 2.33 2.79
C CYS A 61 1.28 1.80 1.37
N VAL A 62 0.04 1.65 0.91
CA VAL A 62 -0.28 1.48 -0.52
C VAL A 62 -1.04 2.71 -1.03
N CYS A 63 -0.61 3.23 -2.17
CA CYS A 63 -1.24 4.37 -2.83
C CYS A 63 -1.48 4.04 -4.31
N PRO A 64 -2.56 4.53 -4.92
CA PRO A 64 -2.74 4.44 -6.37
C PRO A 64 -1.71 5.32 -7.09
N LEU A 65 -1.41 4.97 -8.34
CA LEU A 65 -0.57 5.79 -9.20
C LEU A 65 -1.31 6.98 -9.80
N LEU A 66 -2.64 6.90 -9.87
CA LEU A 66 -3.48 7.91 -10.50
C LEU A 66 -4.27 8.70 -9.45
N LEU A 67 -4.38 9.99 -9.72
CA LEU A 67 -5.26 10.92 -9.04
C LEU A 67 -6.66 10.83 -9.65
N VAL A 68 -7.68 10.92 -8.81
CA VAL A 68 -9.09 10.97 -9.22
C VAL A 68 -9.70 12.33 -8.89
N ARG A 69 -10.84 12.65 -9.50
CA ARG A 69 -11.39 14.02 -9.50
C ARG A 69 -12.69 14.14 -8.72
N THR A 70 -13.46 13.06 -8.60
CA THR A 70 -14.73 13.09 -7.88
C THR A 70 -14.67 12.35 -6.54
N PRO A 71 -15.46 12.76 -5.54
CA PRO A 71 -15.57 12.02 -4.28
C PRO A 71 -15.98 10.54 -4.47
N GLU A 72 -16.81 10.24 -5.46
CA GLU A 72 -17.25 8.88 -5.78
C GLU A 72 -16.08 8.03 -6.30
N GLU A 73 -15.24 8.60 -7.16
CA GLU A 73 -14.02 7.94 -7.62
C GLU A 73 -13.04 7.71 -6.47
N VAL A 74 -12.92 8.66 -5.53
CA VAL A 74 -12.09 8.50 -4.32
C VAL A 74 -12.61 7.36 -3.46
N ALA A 75 -13.92 7.25 -3.27
CA ALA A 75 -14.53 6.16 -2.52
C ALA A 75 -14.27 4.80 -3.19
N ALA A 76 -14.40 4.72 -4.52
CA ALA A 76 -14.12 3.50 -5.27
C ALA A 76 -12.62 3.10 -5.17
N GLU A 77 -11.70 4.06 -5.32
CA GLU A 77 -10.27 3.80 -5.14
C GLU A 77 -9.94 3.44 -3.69
N LEU A 78 -10.68 3.96 -2.71
CA LEU A 78 -10.51 3.58 -1.30
C LEU A 78 -10.89 2.11 -1.09
N GLU A 79 -12.04 1.67 -1.60
CA GLU A 79 -12.48 0.28 -1.53
C GLU A 79 -11.45 -0.64 -2.20
N ARG A 80 -10.96 -0.25 -3.37
CA ARG A 80 -9.90 -0.97 -4.08
C ARG A 80 -8.61 -1.03 -3.26
N GLY A 81 -8.25 0.09 -2.62
CA GLY A 81 -7.08 0.19 -1.74
C GLY A 81 -7.16 -0.76 -0.55
N GLN A 82 -8.34 -0.99 0.03
CA GLN A 82 -8.49 -1.97 1.11
C GLN A 82 -8.23 -3.41 0.62
N VAL A 83 -8.65 -3.74 -0.61
CA VAL A 83 -8.37 -5.05 -1.23
C VAL A 83 -6.87 -5.21 -1.48
N VAL A 84 -6.24 -4.21 -2.11
CA VAL A 84 -4.80 -4.19 -2.39
C VAL A 84 -3.99 -4.32 -1.10
N ALA A 85 -4.34 -3.53 -0.08
CA ALA A 85 -3.69 -3.56 1.22
C ALA A 85 -3.78 -4.93 1.90
N ARG A 86 -4.92 -5.61 1.78
CA ARG A 86 -5.09 -6.97 2.30
C ARG A 86 -4.20 -7.98 1.57
N VAL A 87 -4.13 -7.93 0.23
CA VAL A 87 -3.24 -8.80 -0.56
C VAL A 87 -1.78 -8.62 -0.13
N VAL A 88 -1.34 -7.38 0.05
CA VAL A 88 0.02 -7.08 0.54
C VAL A 88 0.25 -7.66 1.93
N LEU A 89 -0.70 -7.46 2.86
CA LEU A 89 -0.60 -8.02 4.21
C LEU A 89 -0.53 -9.54 4.22
N GLU A 90 -1.35 -10.22 3.42
CA GLU A 90 -1.36 -11.69 3.30
C GLU A 90 -0.05 -12.22 2.74
N ALA A 91 0.50 -11.57 1.71
CA ALA A 91 1.78 -11.95 1.13
C ALA A 91 2.94 -11.77 2.12
N LEU A 92 2.93 -10.69 2.92
CA LEU A 92 3.95 -10.46 3.94
C LEU A 92 3.78 -11.39 5.16
N ALA A 93 2.55 -11.71 5.57
CA ALA A 93 2.27 -12.62 6.69
C ALA A 93 2.70 -14.06 6.39
N THR A 94 2.46 -14.56 5.18
CA THR A 94 2.81 -15.93 4.76
C THR A 94 4.32 -16.22 4.93
N GLN A 95 5.17 -15.20 4.77
CA GLN A 95 6.62 -15.35 4.99
C GLN A 95 7.00 -15.46 6.46
N VAL A 96 6.29 -14.76 7.36
CA VAL A 96 6.56 -14.79 8.81
C VAL A 96 6.29 -16.19 9.37
N ASP A 97 5.21 -16.84 8.91
CA ASP A 97 4.90 -18.23 9.29
C ASP A 97 5.96 -19.20 8.75
N THR A 98 6.39 -19.02 7.49
CA THR A 98 7.44 -19.87 6.89
C THR A 98 8.76 -19.76 7.66
N LYS A 99 9.14 -18.57 8.12
CA LYS A 99 10.35 -18.34 8.92
C LYS A 99 10.27 -18.97 10.31
N THR A 100 9.06 -19.06 10.87
CA THR A 100 8.81 -19.66 12.19
C THR A 100 8.88 -21.20 12.14
N GLU A 101 8.41 -21.81 11.05
CA GLU A 101 8.53 -23.27 10.82
C GLU A 101 9.97 -23.72 10.58
N VAL A 102 10.78 -22.96 9.84
CA VAL A 102 12.19 -23.36 9.53
C VAL A 102 13.11 -23.24 10.76
N ALA A 103 12.71 -22.50 11.78
CA ALA A 103 13.47 -22.31 13.02
C ALA A 103 13.07 -23.27 14.17
N SER A 104 12.11 -24.16 13.95
CA SER A 104 11.61 -25.17 14.92
C SER A 104 12.17 -26.56 14.64
#